data_AF-A0A955Q7M8-F1
#
_entry.id   AF-A0A955Q7M8-F1
#
_cell.length_a   1.000
_cell.length_b   1.000
_cell.length_c   1.000
_cell.angle_alpha   90.00
_cell.angle_beta   90.00
_cell.angle_gamma   90.00
#
_symmetry.space_group_name_H-M   'P 1'
#
loop_
_entity.id
_entity.type
_entity.pdbx_description
1 polymer ?
#
loop_
_entity_poly.entity_id
_entity_poly.type
_entity_poly.pdbx_seq_one_letter_code
_entity_poly.pdbx_strand_id
1 'polypeptide(L)'
;MRCFNQAWLLDPKNPEVYWGFGSVLHDQEKLCEAMTHFETAVSAGRYIHGLYPDAGRVISLCGAQNIYLTPETRQNLYNRSDALYTEAVEKDQNKGYVYASWASAYYWRENYVLAWAMVKRAREAGGQIPPQFLSMLRSKMAEP
;
A
#
# COMPACT_ATOMS: atom_id res chain seq x y z
N MET A 1 4.63 -3.00 19.75
CA MET A 1 4.73 -1.55 20.06
C MET A 1 5.95 -1.18 20.94
N ARG A 2 6.31 -1.91 22.01
CA ARG A 2 7.37 -1.49 22.97
C ARG A 2 8.71 -1.09 22.32
N CYS A 3 9.23 -1.87 21.39
CA CYS A 3 10.50 -1.56 20.71
C CYS A 3 10.39 -0.32 19.80
N PHE A 4 9.26 -0.14 19.09
CA PHE A 4 9.01 1.06 18.29
C PHE A 4 8.90 2.32 19.16
N ASN A 5 8.27 2.24 20.33
CA ASN A 5 8.20 3.37 21.27
C ASN A 5 9.61 3.77 21.77
N GLN A 6 10.47 2.79 22.05
CA GLN A 6 11.85 3.07 22.45
C GLN A 6 12.67 3.67 21.31
N ALA A 7 12.54 3.14 20.09
CA ALA A 7 13.19 3.69 18.91
C ALA A 7 12.72 5.13 18.61
N TRP A 8 11.42 5.40 18.76
CA TRP A 8 10.84 6.73 18.62
C TRP A 8 11.42 7.73 19.64
N LEU A 9 11.59 7.32 20.89
CA LEU A 9 12.20 8.17 21.93
C LEU A 9 13.67 8.51 21.63
N LEU A 10 14.37 7.63 20.91
CA LEU A 10 15.77 7.84 20.51
C LEU A 10 15.92 8.70 19.26
N ASP A 11 15.08 8.45 18.25
CA ASP A 11 15.02 9.26 17.02
C ASP A 11 13.55 9.44 16.58
N PRO A 12 12.92 10.56 16.99
CA PRO A 12 11.53 10.85 16.63
C PRO A 12 11.32 11.11 15.14
N LYS A 13 12.40 11.22 14.34
CA LYS A 13 12.35 11.45 12.89
C LYS A 13 12.64 10.19 12.08
N ASN A 14 12.91 9.04 12.72
CA ASN A 14 13.20 7.80 12.01
C ASN A 14 11.95 7.27 11.27
N PRO A 15 11.94 7.26 9.92
CA PRO A 15 10.76 6.81 9.18
C PRO A 15 10.43 5.32 9.35
N GLU A 16 11.42 4.46 9.67
CA GLU A 16 11.18 3.03 9.91
C GLU A 16 10.28 2.79 11.13
N VAL A 17 10.35 3.68 12.12
CA VAL A 17 9.53 3.61 13.33
C VAL A 17 8.06 3.86 12.98
N TYR A 18 7.79 4.89 12.17
CA TYR A 18 6.44 5.19 11.71
C TYR A 18 5.92 4.12 10.73
N TRP A 19 6.78 3.59 9.86
CA TRP A 19 6.42 2.43 9.03
C TRP A 19 6.02 1.22 9.90
N GLY A 20 6.78 0.94 10.95
CA GLY A 20 6.48 -0.12 11.91
C GLY A 20 5.16 0.09 12.65
N PHE A 21 4.89 1.30 13.14
CA PHE A 21 3.59 1.64 13.74
C PHE A 21 2.43 1.47 12.77
N GLY A 22 2.58 1.98 11.54
CA GLY A 22 1.59 1.83 10.48
C GLY A 22 1.31 0.36 10.16
N SER A 23 2.35 -0.47 10.09
CA SER A 23 2.22 -1.91 9.82
C SER A 23 1.45 -2.64 10.92
N VAL A 24 1.77 -2.36 12.20
CA VAL A 24 1.04 -2.97 13.33
C VAL A 24 -0.43 -2.54 13.34
N LEU A 25 -0.72 -1.28 13.01
CA LEU A 25 -2.11 -0.78 12.95
C LEU A 25 -2.86 -1.35 11.75
N HIS A 26 -2.18 -1.53 10.61
CA HIS A 26 -2.74 -2.20 9.44
C HIS A 26 -3.14 -3.65 9.77
N ASP A 27 -2.29 -4.39 10.48
CA ASP A 27 -2.59 -5.76 10.93
C ASP A 27 -3.75 -5.82 11.95
N GLN A 28 -4.02 -4.70 12.64
CA GLN A 28 -5.19 -4.53 13.51
C GLN A 28 -6.43 -3.99 12.76
N GLU A 29 -6.38 -3.90 11.44
CA GLU A 29 -7.45 -3.35 10.57
C GLU A 29 -7.78 -1.86 10.84
N LYS A 30 -6.92 -1.14 11.56
CA LYS A 30 -7.04 0.30 11.84
C LYS A 30 -6.45 1.12 10.70
N LEU A 31 -7.04 0.97 9.51
CA LEU A 31 -6.43 1.42 8.25
C LEU A 31 -6.15 2.92 8.17
N CYS A 32 -7.08 3.77 8.62
CA CYS A 32 -6.88 5.23 8.53
C CYS A 32 -5.92 5.76 9.62
N GLU A 33 -5.81 5.09 10.77
CA GLU A 33 -4.75 5.39 11.74
C GLU A 33 -3.39 4.95 11.19
N ALA A 34 -3.32 3.74 10.62
CA ALA A 34 -2.12 3.24 9.94
C ALA A 34 -1.65 4.19 8.84
N MET A 35 -2.58 4.68 8.03
CA MET A 35 -2.34 5.66 6.97
C MET A 35 -1.59 6.90 7.49
N THR A 36 -2.00 7.46 8.63
CA THR A 36 -1.32 8.63 9.23
C THR A 36 0.15 8.35 9.54
N HIS A 37 0.45 7.16 10.06
CA HIS A 37 1.84 6.76 10.31
C HIS A 37 2.63 6.52 9.02
N PHE A 38 2.02 5.90 8.01
CA PHE A 38 2.66 5.72 6.70
C PHE A 38 2.97 7.06 6.02
N GLU A 39 2.06 8.03 6.05
CA GLU A 39 2.31 9.37 5.50
C GLU A 39 3.43 10.11 6.26
N THR A 40 3.51 9.91 7.59
CA THR A 40 4.61 10.45 8.39
C THR A 40 5.95 9.82 7.98
N ALA A 41 5.99 8.50 7.76
CA ALA A 41 7.18 7.79 7.29
C ALA A 41 7.63 8.29 5.90
N VAL A 42 6.69 8.43 4.95
CA VAL A 42 6.97 8.93 3.59
C VAL A 42 7.49 10.38 3.64
N SER A 43 6.97 11.20 4.54
CA SER A 43 7.33 12.63 4.65
C SER A 43 8.71 12.87 5.26
N ALA A 44 9.38 11.85 5.83
CA ALA A 44 10.68 12.00 6.45
C ALA A 44 11.84 12.26 5.45
N GLY A 45 11.58 12.20 4.14
CA GLY A 45 12.54 12.56 3.09
C GLY A 45 13.65 11.54 2.83
N ARG A 46 13.61 10.39 3.51
CA ARG A 46 14.49 9.24 3.26
C ARG A 46 13.67 8.10 2.69
N TYR A 47 14.01 7.67 1.49
CA TYR A 47 13.40 6.48 0.88
C TYR A 47 13.86 5.21 1.62
N ILE A 48 12.89 4.37 1.99
CA ILE A 48 13.11 3.03 2.54
C ILE A 48 12.48 2.04 1.56
N HIS A 49 13.22 0.98 1.21
CA HIS A 49 12.73 -0.10 0.36
C HIS A 49 11.43 -0.70 0.92
N GLY A 50 10.41 -0.89 0.08
CA GLY A 50 9.10 -1.39 0.51
C GLY A 50 8.15 -0.36 1.17
N LEU A 51 8.63 0.78 1.66
CA LEU A 51 7.78 1.77 2.34
C LEU A 51 6.68 2.33 1.44
N TYR A 52 7.04 2.73 0.22
CA TYR A 52 6.11 3.37 -0.71
C TYR A 52 4.97 2.43 -1.18
N PRO A 53 5.23 1.19 -1.62
CA PRO A 53 4.14 0.27 -1.97
C PRO A 53 3.27 -0.09 -0.75
N ASP A 54 3.85 -0.20 0.45
CA ASP A 54 3.08 -0.44 1.67
C ASP A 54 2.18 0.75 2.02
N ALA A 55 2.71 1.97 1.99
CA ALA A 55 1.95 3.19 2.20
C ALA A 55 0.81 3.32 1.18
N GLY A 56 1.10 3.09 -0.11
CA GLY A 56 0.10 3.09 -1.17
C GLY A 56 -1.03 2.10 -0.90
N ARG A 57 -0.70 0.85 -0.51
CA ARG A 57 -1.69 -0.16 -0.13
C ARG A 57 -2.58 0.32 1.01
N VAL A 58 -2.01 0.84 2.10
CA VAL A 58 -2.78 1.25 3.27
C VAL A 58 -3.66 2.48 3.00
N ILE A 59 -3.14 3.46 2.26
CA ILE A 59 -3.91 4.63 1.82
C ILE A 59 -5.11 4.20 0.97
N SER A 60 -4.88 3.28 0.02
CA SER A 60 -5.94 2.70 -0.80
C SER A 60 -7.01 2.00 0.03
N LEU A 61 -6.59 1.20 1.02
CA LEU A 61 -7.49 0.47 1.90
C LEU A 61 -8.32 1.41 2.78
N CYS A 62 -7.72 2.44 3.37
CA CYS A 62 -8.47 3.47 4.11
C CYS A 62 -9.52 4.14 3.21
N GLY A 63 -9.16 4.52 1.98
CA GLY A 63 -10.10 5.11 1.03
C GLY A 63 -11.27 4.18 0.66
N ALA A 64 -10.99 2.90 0.46
CA ALA A 64 -11.97 1.90 0.06
C ALA A 64 -12.92 1.50 1.19
N GLN A 65 -12.41 1.36 2.42
CA GLN A 65 -13.19 0.82 3.55
C GLN A 65 -13.83 1.90 4.42
N ASN A 66 -13.33 3.13 4.39
CA ASN A 66 -13.90 4.21 5.17
C ASN A 66 -15.14 4.81 4.48
N ILE A 67 -16.31 4.38 4.96
CA ILE A 67 -17.63 4.82 4.47
C ILE A 67 -17.95 6.28 4.79
N TYR A 68 -17.23 6.90 5.73
CA TYR A 68 -17.47 8.28 6.15
C TYR A 68 -16.75 9.32 5.26
N LEU A 69 -15.90 8.88 4.33
CA LEU A 69 -15.21 9.78 3.41
C LEU A 69 -16.13 10.27 2.29
N THR A 70 -16.00 11.55 1.95
CA THR A 70 -16.61 12.10 0.75
C THR A 70 -16.00 11.46 -0.51
N PRO A 71 -16.72 11.45 -1.64
CA PRO A 71 -16.19 10.97 -2.91
C PRO A 71 -14.87 11.66 -3.32
N GLU A 72 -14.78 12.97 -3.07
CA GLU A 72 -13.58 13.77 -3.37
C GLU A 72 -12.39 13.34 -2.51
N THR A 73 -12.56 13.24 -1.18
CA THR A 73 -11.48 12.78 -0.29
C THR A 73 -11.02 11.37 -0.65
N ARG A 74 -11.96 10.46 -0.94
CA ARG A 74 -11.64 9.10 -1.38
C ARG A 74 -10.82 9.11 -2.67
N GLN A 75 -11.21 9.91 -3.66
CA GLN A 75 -10.46 10.01 -4.91
C GLN A 75 -9.05 10.58 -4.70
N ASN A 76 -8.90 11.57 -3.82
CA ASN A 76 -7.59 12.13 -3.48
C ASN A 76 -6.67 11.07 -2.83
N LEU A 77 -7.21 10.22 -1.96
CA LEU A 77 -6.45 9.09 -1.39
C LEU A 77 -6.01 8.10 -2.48
N TYR A 78 -6.88 7.77 -3.44
CA TYR A 78 -6.52 6.89 -4.55
C TYR A 78 -5.44 7.48 -5.44
N ASN A 79 -5.55 8.77 -5.78
CA ASN A 79 -4.51 9.48 -6.52
C ASN A 79 -3.18 9.48 -5.77
N ARG A 80 -3.21 9.72 -4.45
CA ARG A 80 -2.02 9.68 -3.60
C ARG A 80 -1.39 8.30 -3.56
N SER A 81 -2.20 7.25 -3.44
CA SER A 81 -1.71 5.87 -3.49
C SER A 81 -1.06 5.54 -4.85
N ASP A 82 -1.67 5.95 -5.96
CA ASP A 82 -1.14 5.66 -7.31
C ASP A 82 0.16 6.43 -7.59
N ALA A 83 0.29 7.66 -7.06
CA ALA A 83 1.55 8.41 -7.07
C ALA A 83 2.66 7.66 -6.32
N LEU A 84 2.38 7.13 -5.11
CA LEU A 84 3.35 6.36 -4.34
C LEU A 84 3.80 5.08 -5.06
N TYR A 85 2.87 4.38 -5.72
CA TYR A 85 3.23 3.22 -6.54
C TYR A 85 4.09 3.60 -7.74
N THR A 86 3.80 4.73 -8.39
CA THR A 86 4.60 5.25 -9.50
C THR A 86 6.03 5.54 -9.04
N GLU A 87 6.18 6.28 -7.93
CA GLU A 87 7.49 6.54 -7.33
C GLU A 87 8.20 5.25 -6.88
N ALA A 88 7.45 4.27 -6.35
CA ALA A 88 8.01 2.98 -5.95
C ALA A 88 8.59 2.20 -7.14
N VAL A 89 7.94 2.20 -8.31
CA VAL A 89 8.47 1.52 -9.50
C VAL A 89 9.82 2.09 -9.94
N GLU A 90 10.07 3.38 -9.70
CA GLU A 90 11.32 4.04 -10.04
C GLU A 90 12.44 3.75 -9.02
N LYS A 91 12.10 3.69 -7.73
CA LYS A 91 13.08 3.61 -6.62
C LYS A 91 13.32 2.19 -6.12
N ASP A 92 12.32 1.32 -6.23
CA ASP A 92 12.33 0.00 -5.63
C ASP A 92 12.91 -1.05 -6.59
N GLN A 93 13.86 -1.85 -6.10
CA GLN A 93 14.45 -2.94 -6.87
C GLN A 93 13.46 -4.10 -7.08
N ASN A 94 12.52 -4.29 -6.14
CA ASN A 94 11.53 -5.37 -6.19
C ASN A 94 10.22 -4.91 -6.88
N LYS A 95 10.31 -4.67 -8.18
CA LYS A 95 9.16 -4.24 -9.00
C LYS A 95 8.02 -5.27 -8.99
N GLY A 96 8.34 -6.55 -8.89
CA GLY A 96 7.35 -7.62 -8.75
C GLY A 96 6.45 -7.44 -7.53
N TYR A 97 7.04 -7.12 -6.37
CA TYR A 97 6.30 -6.79 -5.16
C TYR A 97 5.45 -5.53 -5.32
N VAL A 98 6.03 -4.46 -5.88
CA VAL A 98 5.32 -3.18 -6.08
C VAL A 98 4.04 -3.39 -6.90
N TYR A 99 4.14 -4.07 -8.05
CA TYR A 99 2.98 -4.35 -8.89
C TYR A 99 1.99 -5.32 -8.23
N ALA A 100 2.45 -6.32 -7.48
CA ALA A 100 1.56 -7.23 -6.73
C ALA A 100 0.74 -6.48 -5.68
N SER A 101 1.38 -5.57 -4.93
CA SER A 101 0.71 -4.70 -3.96
C SER A 101 -0.28 -3.76 -4.64
N TRP A 102 0.10 -3.17 -5.78
CA TRP A 102 -0.79 -2.29 -6.55
C TRP A 102 -2.00 -3.03 -7.10
N ALA A 103 -1.84 -4.29 -7.55
CA ALA A 103 -2.96 -5.14 -7.94
C ALA A 103 -3.97 -5.32 -6.80
N SER A 104 -3.47 -5.59 -5.59
CA SER A 104 -4.31 -5.66 -4.39
C SER A 104 -5.02 -4.34 -4.12
N ALA A 105 -4.32 -3.20 -4.23
CA ALA A 105 -4.94 -1.89 -4.04
C ALA A 105 -6.11 -1.67 -5.03
N TYR A 106 -5.92 -1.95 -6.32
CA TYR A 106 -7.00 -1.84 -7.30
C TYR A 106 -8.15 -2.82 -7.06
N TYR A 107 -7.87 -4.04 -6.60
CA TYR A 107 -8.92 -4.99 -6.23
C TYR A 107 -9.86 -4.43 -5.16
N TRP A 108 -9.30 -3.83 -4.10
CA TRP A 108 -10.11 -3.25 -3.02
C TRP A 108 -10.89 -1.99 -3.43
N ARG A 109 -10.45 -1.31 -4.50
CA ARG A 109 -11.20 -0.22 -5.13
C ARG A 109 -12.23 -0.71 -6.15
N GLU A 110 -12.42 -2.02 -6.25
CA GLU A 110 -13.27 -2.70 -7.24
C GLU A 110 -12.87 -2.43 -8.71
N ASN A 111 -11.64 -1.98 -8.95
CA ASN A 111 -11.10 -1.77 -10.29
C ASN A 111 -10.36 -3.03 -10.77
N TYR A 112 -11.13 -4.06 -11.09
CA TYR A 112 -10.59 -5.37 -11.45
C TYR A 112 -9.79 -5.37 -12.75
N VAL A 113 -10.12 -4.48 -13.69
CA VAL A 113 -9.38 -4.29 -14.95
C VAL A 113 -7.95 -3.85 -14.66
N LEU A 114 -7.78 -2.80 -13.84
CA LEU A 114 -6.44 -2.34 -13.46
C LEU A 114 -5.74 -3.34 -12.52
N ALA A 115 -6.48 -4.05 -11.66
CA ALA A 115 -5.91 -5.11 -10.84
C ALA A 115 -5.25 -6.20 -11.70
N TRP A 116 -5.93 -6.69 -12.74
CA TRP A 116 -5.37 -7.66 -13.70
C TRP A 116 -4.17 -7.09 -14.48
N ALA A 117 -4.24 -5.83 -14.89
CA ALA A 117 -3.11 -5.17 -15.54
C ALA A 117 -1.86 -5.16 -14.65
N MET A 118 -2.01 -4.90 -13.35
CA MET A 118 -0.90 -4.95 -12.39
C MET A 118 -0.44 -6.38 -12.10
N VAL A 119 -1.35 -7.37 -12.06
CA VAL A 119 -0.97 -8.80 -11.97
C VAL A 119 -0.05 -9.21 -13.12
N LYS A 120 -0.38 -8.80 -14.36
CA LYS A 120 0.46 -9.05 -15.53
C LYS A 120 1.85 -8.44 -15.36
N ARG A 121 1.93 -7.15 -15.00
CA ARG A 121 3.20 -6.44 -14.76
C ARG A 121 4.02 -7.07 -13.63
N ALA A 122 3.36 -7.53 -12.56
CA ALA A 122 4.04 -8.20 -11.46
C ALA A 122 4.73 -9.48 -11.93
N ARG A 123 4.05 -10.31 -12.73
CA ARG A 123 4.63 -11.55 -13.28
C ARG A 123 5.76 -11.27 -14.27
N GLU A 124 5.61 -10.27 -15.13
CA GLU A 124 6.67 -9.82 -16.06
C GLU A 124 7.92 -9.36 -15.30
N ALA A 125 7.75 -8.77 -14.12
CA ALA A 125 8.83 -8.38 -13.22
C ALA A 125 9.34 -9.52 -12.31
N GLY A 126 8.92 -10.77 -12.54
CA GLY A 126 9.32 -11.94 -11.73
C GLY A 126 8.65 -12.03 -10.35
N GLY A 127 7.65 -11.19 -10.09
CA GLY A 127 6.89 -11.18 -8.85
C GLY A 127 5.94 -12.38 -8.72
N GLN A 128 5.84 -12.93 -7.51
CA GLN A 128 4.90 -13.98 -7.18
C GLN A 128 3.59 -13.37 -6.68
N ILE A 129 2.47 -13.80 -7.26
CA ILE A 129 1.14 -13.39 -6.80
C ILE A 129 0.54 -14.51 -5.94
N PRO A 130 0.02 -14.22 -4.73
CA PRO A 130 -0.63 -15.22 -3.89
C PRO A 130 -1.78 -15.93 -4.63
N PRO A 131 -1.83 -17.28 -4.66
CA PRO A 131 -2.89 -18.01 -5.34
C PRO A 131 -4.29 -17.67 -4.84
N GLN A 132 -4.42 -17.40 -3.53
CA GLN A 132 -5.68 -16.98 -2.92
C GLN A 132 -6.17 -15.65 -3.49
N PHE A 133 -5.27 -14.67 -3.66
CA PHE A 133 -5.62 -13.39 -4.28
C PHE A 133 -6.05 -13.56 -5.75
N LEU A 134 -5.35 -14.41 -6.53
CA LEU A 134 -5.77 -14.72 -7.90
C LEU A 134 -7.17 -15.35 -7.95
N SER A 135 -7.48 -16.24 -7.01
CA SER A 135 -8.81 -16.83 -6.90
C SER A 135 -9.88 -15.78 -6.59
N MET A 136 -9.60 -14.87 -5.64
CA MET A 136 -10.50 -13.75 -5.32
C MET A 136 -10.73 -12.85 -6.54
N LEU A 137 -9.67 -12.47 -7.25
CA LEU A 137 -9.78 -11.61 -8.42
C LEU A 137 -10.54 -12.29 -9.56
N ARG A 138 -10.26 -13.58 -9.85
CA ARG A 138 -11.02 -14.38 -10.85
C ARG A 138 -12.50 -14.52 -10.52
N SER A 139 -12.85 -14.57 -9.24
CA SER A 139 -14.26 -14.60 -8.81
C SER A 139 -15.02 -13.30 -9.12
N LYS A 140 -14.31 -12.17 -9.26
CA LYS A 140 -14.87 -10.86 -9.60
C LYS A 140 -14.83 -10.58 -11.09
N MET A 141 -13.74 -10.98 -11.75
CA MET A 141 -13.52 -10.79 -13.17
C MET A 141 -12.58 -11.88 -13.67
N ALA A 142 -12.97 -12.61 -14.72
CA ALA A 142 -12.10 -13.59 -15.38
C ALA A 142 -10.79 -12.92 -15.84
N GLU A 143 -9.71 -13.68 -15.80
CA GLU A 143 -8.40 -13.21 -16.26
C GLU A 143 -8.49 -12.89 -17.78
N PRO A 144 -8.14 -11.66 -18.19
CA PRO A 144 -8.29 -11.21 -19.57
C PRO A 144 -7.22 -11.76 -20.52
#